data_AF-A0A1E9A798-F1
#
_entry.id   AF-A0A1E9A798-F1
#
_cell.length_a   1.000
_cell.length_b   1.000
_cell.length_c   1.000
_cell.angle_alpha   90.00
_cell.angle_beta   90.00
_cell.angle_gamma   90.00
#
_symmetry.space_group_name_H-M   'P 1'
#
loop_
_entity.id
_entity.type
_entity.pdbx_description
1 polymer ?
#
loop_
_entity_poly.entity_id
_entity_poly.type
_entity_poly.pdbx_seq_one_letter_code
_entity_poly.pdbx_strand_id
1 'polypeptide(L)'
;MYSDFAENILLIGHKTRLTMLIELSSGKALPAGELARLAHVKPQTASEHLSKLVKANLISVESWGRHRYYKITNDKIINAINALAVISPSINNNSLRETTKKEKLSYMRSCYGHLAGKMGVWFTESLLENGYLKEFEEYYILTQEGKDWFKLIGLEIEKSMYTKPIPKHIDWTERKYHIAGPVALRITRQLFKLSWIYETDTNRCLEITRKGKEAFEKYLGMDVCE
;
A
#
# COMPACT_ATOMS: atom_id res chain seq x y z
N MET A 1 9.59 22.80 -17.64
CA MET A 1 10.18 21.56 -17.07
C MET A 1 10.47 21.72 -15.58
N TYR A 2 11.34 22.63 -15.14
CA TYR A 2 11.57 22.85 -13.69
C TYR A 2 10.39 23.52 -12.96
N SER A 3 9.61 24.38 -13.65
CA SER A 3 8.39 25.01 -13.11
C SER A 3 7.35 23.97 -12.68
N ASP A 4 7.01 23.06 -13.60
CA ASP A 4 5.96 22.07 -13.39
C ASP A 4 6.37 21.04 -12.33
N PHE A 5 7.68 20.74 -12.26
CA PHE A 5 8.25 19.89 -11.22
C PHE A 5 8.17 20.55 -9.83
N ALA A 6 8.57 21.82 -9.71
CA ALA A 6 8.48 22.55 -8.45
C ALA A 6 7.02 22.74 -8.00
N GLU A 7 6.11 23.05 -8.92
CA GLU A 7 4.68 23.14 -8.64
C GLU A 7 4.11 21.81 -8.12
N ASN A 8 4.47 20.69 -8.74
CA ASN A 8 4.04 19.37 -8.28
C ASN A 8 4.58 19.04 -6.88
N ILE A 9 5.83 19.41 -6.58
CA ILE A 9 6.39 19.25 -5.23
C ILE A 9 5.62 20.10 -4.21
N LEU A 10 5.32 21.37 -4.54
CA LEU A 10 4.53 22.25 -3.67
C LEU A 10 3.11 21.74 -3.47
N LEU A 11 2.53 21.08 -4.49
CA LEU A 11 1.26 20.39 -4.35
C LEU A 11 1.36 19.22 -3.36
N ILE A 12 2.33 18.34 -3.50
CA ILE A 12 2.50 17.19 -2.61
C ILE A 12 2.85 17.63 -1.18
N GLY A 13 3.72 18.64 -1.02
CA GLY A 13 4.26 19.08 0.27
C GLY A 13 3.26 19.73 1.23
N HIS A 14 2.00 19.93 0.83
CA HIS A 14 0.98 20.48 1.73
C HIS A 14 0.29 19.38 2.53
N LYS A 15 0.31 19.51 3.87
CA LYS A 15 -0.23 18.53 4.84
C LYS A 15 -1.55 17.87 4.41
N THR A 16 -2.59 18.65 4.14
CA THR A 16 -3.91 18.11 3.73
C THR A 16 -3.87 17.29 2.43
N ARG A 17 -3.14 17.76 1.42
CA ARG A 17 -3.04 17.05 0.13
C ARG A 17 -2.22 15.77 0.29
N LEU A 18 -1.14 15.83 1.06
CA LEU A 18 -0.36 14.65 1.42
C LEU A 18 -1.21 13.62 2.16
N THR A 19 -1.99 14.03 3.16
CA THR A 19 -2.93 13.14 3.85
C THR A 19 -3.91 12.49 2.87
N MET A 20 -4.54 13.27 1.97
CA MET A 20 -5.45 12.72 0.96
C MET A 20 -4.76 11.70 0.04
N LEU A 21 -3.54 12.00 -0.44
CA LEU A 21 -2.78 11.09 -1.29
C LEU A 21 -2.41 9.80 -0.53
N ILE A 22 -2.00 9.90 0.74
CA ILE A 22 -1.72 8.75 1.61
C ILE A 22 -2.98 7.90 1.80
N GLU A 23 -4.16 8.49 1.99
CA GLU A 23 -5.40 7.75 2.18
C GLU A 23 -5.89 7.07 0.89
N LEU A 24 -5.67 7.71 -0.26
CA LEU A 24 -5.94 7.14 -1.60
C LEU A 24 -4.93 6.06 -2.00
N SER A 25 -3.79 5.97 -1.30
CA SER A 25 -2.75 5.02 -1.63
C SER A 25 -3.14 3.58 -1.30
N SER A 26 -4.36 3.24 -0.85
CA SER A 26 -4.85 1.84 -0.91
C SER A 26 -5.17 1.38 -2.33
N GLY A 27 -5.26 2.31 -3.28
CA GLY A 27 -5.74 2.04 -4.64
C GLY A 27 -7.26 2.08 -4.79
N LYS A 28 -8.01 2.27 -3.68
CA LYS A 28 -9.46 2.48 -3.70
C LYS A 28 -9.81 3.90 -4.08
N ALA A 29 -10.90 4.05 -4.84
CA ALA A 29 -11.44 5.37 -5.10
C ALA A 29 -12.28 5.84 -3.89
N LEU A 30 -12.00 7.02 -3.36
CA LEU A 30 -12.66 7.56 -2.16
C LEU A 30 -13.50 8.80 -2.50
N PRO A 31 -14.68 8.98 -1.91
CA PRO A 31 -15.49 10.18 -2.12
C PRO A 31 -14.90 11.41 -1.43
N ALA A 32 -15.16 12.61 -1.98
CA ALA A 32 -14.66 13.88 -1.42
C ALA A 32 -14.98 14.06 0.07
N GLY A 33 -16.18 13.66 0.51
CA GLY A 33 -16.61 13.80 1.91
C GLY A 33 -15.79 12.93 2.87
N GLU A 34 -15.42 11.72 2.43
CA GLU A 34 -14.56 10.84 3.22
C GLU A 34 -13.13 11.37 3.29
N LEU A 35 -12.59 11.86 2.18
CA LEU A 35 -11.28 12.51 2.15
C LEU A 35 -11.24 13.77 3.02
N ALA A 36 -12.32 14.55 3.06
CA ALA A 36 -12.45 15.70 3.96
C ALA A 36 -12.38 15.27 5.43
N ARG A 37 -13.12 14.21 5.79
CA ARG A 37 -13.14 13.64 7.14
C ARG A 37 -11.76 13.11 7.55
N LEU A 38 -11.13 12.31 6.70
CA LEU A 38 -9.80 11.72 6.96
C LEU A 38 -8.70 12.77 7.06
N ALA A 39 -8.80 13.86 6.31
CA ALA A 39 -7.85 14.97 6.36
C ALA A 39 -8.21 16.05 7.41
N HIS A 40 -9.28 15.84 8.19
CA HIS A 40 -9.76 16.76 9.22
C HIS A 40 -10.02 18.19 8.71
N VAL A 41 -10.63 18.33 7.53
CA VAL A 41 -10.97 19.62 6.92
C VAL A 41 -12.44 19.70 6.51
N LYS A 42 -12.95 20.92 6.31
CA LYS A 42 -14.31 21.14 5.81
C LYS A 42 -14.44 20.66 4.34
N PRO A 43 -15.65 20.25 3.89
CA PRO A 43 -15.88 19.79 2.52
C PRO A 43 -15.44 20.78 1.42
N GLN A 44 -15.62 22.08 1.66
CA GLN A 44 -15.20 23.13 0.72
C GLN A 44 -13.67 23.15 0.57
N THR A 45 -12.94 23.19 1.69
CA THR A 45 -11.47 23.11 1.70
C THR A 45 -10.97 21.85 1.03
N ALA A 46 -11.62 20.70 1.28
CA ALA A 46 -11.26 19.46 0.61
C ALA A 46 -11.45 19.56 -0.92
N SER A 47 -12.56 20.14 -1.37
CA SER A 47 -12.86 20.31 -2.80
C SER A 47 -11.80 21.17 -3.51
N GLU A 48 -11.32 22.23 -2.87
CA GLU A 48 -10.22 23.07 -3.39
C GLU A 48 -8.91 22.29 -3.50
N HIS A 49 -8.56 21.50 -2.48
CA HIS A 49 -7.36 20.65 -2.51
C HIS A 49 -7.43 19.58 -3.59
N LEU A 50 -8.56 18.89 -3.69
CA LEU A 50 -8.79 17.83 -4.69
C LEU A 50 -8.76 18.41 -6.10
N SER A 51 -9.35 19.58 -6.33
CA SER A 51 -9.31 20.25 -7.64
C SER A 51 -7.88 20.57 -8.09
N LYS A 52 -7.01 21.00 -7.17
CA LYS A 52 -5.58 21.23 -7.45
C LYS A 52 -4.85 19.94 -7.82
N LEU A 53 -5.12 18.85 -7.09
CA LEU A 53 -4.52 17.54 -7.37
C LEU A 53 -5.00 16.95 -8.71
N VAL A 54 -6.28 17.13 -9.05
CA VAL A 54 -6.85 16.71 -10.35
C VAL A 54 -6.23 17.52 -11.49
N LYS A 55 -6.13 18.85 -11.35
CA LYS A 55 -5.53 19.71 -12.39
C LYS A 55 -4.07 19.34 -12.68
N ALA A 56 -3.33 18.88 -11.67
CA ALA A 56 -1.96 18.41 -11.80
C ALA A 56 -1.84 16.93 -12.23
N ASN A 57 -2.95 16.25 -12.55
CA ASN A 57 -3.00 14.84 -12.92
C ASN A 57 -2.40 13.88 -11.87
N LEU A 58 -2.41 14.29 -10.59
CA LEU A 58 -1.96 13.45 -9.48
C LEU A 58 -3.07 12.48 -9.03
N ILE A 59 -4.32 12.90 -9.17
CA ILE A 59 -5.49 12.05 -8.93
C ILE A 59 -6.48 12.22 -10.10
N SER A 60 -7.19 11.15 -10.43
CA SER A 60 -8.34 11.19 -11.31
C SER A 60 -9.62 11.39 -10.50
N VAL A 61 -10.67 11.82 -11.18
CA VAL A 61 -12.02 11.93 -10.61
C VAL A 61 -13.03 11.26 -11.54
N GLU A 62 -13.86 10.40 -10.97
CA GLU A 62 -14.99 9.78 -11.66
C GLU A 62 -16.28 10.17 -10.94
N SER A 63 -17.32 10.47 -11.72
CA SER A 63 -18.63 10.82 -11.16
C SER A 63 -19.52 9.59 -11.21
N TRP A 64 -20.09 9.22 -10.07
CA TRP A 64 -21.07 8.15 -9.97
C TRP A 64 -22.29 8.68 -9.20
N GLY A 65 -23.38 8.92 -9.94
CA GLY A 65 -24.55 9.63 -9.42
C GLY A 65 -24.19 11.04 -8.93
N ARG A 66 -24.53 11.34 -7.68
CA ARG A 66 -24.26 12.66 -7.05
C ARG A 66 -22.87 12.75 -6.41
N HIS A 67 -22.12 11.64 -6.39
CA HIS A 67 -20.84 11.57 -5.71
C HIS A 67 -19.69 11.59 -6.71
N ARG A 68 -18.60 12.25 -6.30
CA ARG A 68 -17.31 12.25 -7.02
C ARG A 68 -16.33 11.40 -6.24
N TYR A 69 -15.75 10.42 -6.93
CA TYR A 69 -14.76 9.49 -6.39
C TYR A 69 -13.39 9.83 -6.97
N TYR A 70 -12.39 9.86 -6.11
CA TYR A 70 -11.03 10.25 -6.46
C TYR A 70 -10.10 9.06 -6.32
N LYS A 71 -9.11 8.94 -7.21
CA LYS A 71 -8.12 7.84 -7.19
C LYS A 71 -6.77 8.34 -7.66
N ILE A 72 -5.67 7.79 -7.14
CA ILE A 72 -4.33 8.07 -7.66
C ILE A 72 -4.24 7.62 -9.13
N THR A 73 -3.64 8.46 -9.98
CA THR A 73 -3.55 8.19 -11.44
C THR A 73 -2.50 7.15 -11.79
N ASN A 74 -1.39 7.11 -11.06
CA ASN A 74 -0.30 6.17 -11.29
C ASN A 74 0.58 5.94 -10.05
N ASP A 75 1.27 4.80 -10.07
CA ASP A 75 2.07 4.28 -8.96
C ASP A 75 3.32 5.15 -8.68
N LYS A 76 3.80 5.94 -9.66
CA LYS A 76 4.99 6.80 -9.47
C LYS A 76 4.75 7.87 -8.40
N ILE A 77 3.49 8.29 -8.22
CA ILE A 77 3.11 9.26 -7.19
C ILE A 77 3.29 8.65 -5.80
N ILE A 78 2.92 7.38 -5.64
CA ILE A 78 3.07 6.64 -4.39
C ILE A 78 4.56 6.41 -4.12
N ASN A 79 5.32 6.00 -5.13
CA ASN A 79 6.77 5.86 -5.02
C ASN A 79 7.45 7.17 -4.58
N ALA A 80 7.06 8.31 -5.15
CA ALA A 80 7.58 9.62 -4.76
C ALA A 80 7.25 9.96 -3.30
N ILE A 81 6.01 9.72 -2.86
CA ILE A 81 5.59 9.93 -1.47
C ILE A 81 6.40 9.04 -0.52
N ASN A 82 6.58 7.76 -0.85
CA ASN A 82 7.37 6.82 -0.05
C ASN A 82 8.84 7.24 0.04
N ALA A 83 9.46 7.64 -1.07
CA ALA A 83 10.83 8.13 -1.08
C ALA A 83 11.02 9.37 -0.18
N LEU A 84 10.09 10.32 -0.24
CA LEU A 84 10.10 11.51 0.63
C LEU A 84 9.86 11.15 2.10
N ALA A 85 9.00 10.17 2.37
CA ALA A 85 8.71 9.74 3.74
C ALA A 85 9.93 9.08 4.41
N VAL A 86 10.74 8.34 3.67
CA VAL A 86 11.95 7.66 4.19
C VAL A 86 13.01 8.66 4.66
N ILE A 87 13.20 9.76 3.93
CA ILE A 87 14.17 10.82 4.29
C ILE A 87 13.64 11.78 5.37
N SER A 88 12.34 11.73 5.67
CA SER A 88 11.74 12.58 6.70
C SER A 88 12.07 12.05 8.10
N PRO A 89 12.33 12.92 9.08
CA PRO A 89 12.48 12.51 10.48
C PRO A 89 11.24 11.74 10.96
N SER A 90 11.44 10.73 11.81
CA SER A 90 10.33 10.03 12.46
C SER A 90 9.53 11.03 13.30
N ILE A 91 8.27 11.26 12.92
CA ILE A 91 7.39 12.18 13.64
C ILE A 91 7.13 11.62 15.05
N ASN A 92 7.60 12.33 16.08
CA ASN A 92 7.13 12.15 17.46
C ASN A 92 5.68 12.64 17.54
N ASN A 93 4.75 11.72 17.79
CA ASN A 93 3.33 12.05 17.91
C ASN A 93 2.93 12.19 19.38
N ASN A 94 2.16 13.23 19.70
CA ASN A 94 1.80 13.64 21.06
C ASN A 94 0.34 13.25 21.47
N SER A 95 -0.35 12.35 20.75
CA SER A 95 -1.75 11.98 21.09
C SER A 95 -2.07 10.48 20.94
N LEU A 96 -2.85 9.94 21.90
CA LEU A 96 -3.18 8.50 22.03
C LEU A 96 -4.05 7.92 20.89
N ARG A 97 -4.84 8.74 20.19
CA ARG A 97 -5.66 8.26 19.04
C ARG A 97 -4.83 8.20 17.76
N GLU A 98 -3.93 9.15 17.58
CA GLU A 98 -2.97 9.15 16.47
C GLU A 98 -1.93 8.05 16.63
N THR A 99 -1.63 7.62 17.87
CA THR A 99 -0.77 6.45 18.10
C THR A 99 -1.47 5.17 17.64
N THR A 100 -2.74 4.90 18.00
CA THR A 100 -3.40 3.63 17.63
C THR A 100 -3.57 3.43 16.12
N LYS A 101 -4.02 4.45 15.36
CA LYS A 101 -4.14 4.32 13.89
C LYS A 101 -2.75 4.15 13.25
N LYS A 102 -1.75 4.88 13.73
CA LYS A 102 -0.37 4.79 13.22
C LYS A 102 0.23 3.42 13.52
N GLU A 103 0.03 2.89 14.72
CA GLU A 103 0.45 1.55 15.13
C GLU A 103 -0.17 0.48 14.23
N LYS A 104 -1.49 0.54 14.00
CA LYS A 104 -2.18 -0.39 13.09
C LYS A 104 -1.65 -0.30 11.66
N LEU A 105 -1.47 0.91 11.12
CA LEU A 105 -0.90 1.11 9.78
C LEU A 105 0.56 0.65 9.68
N SER A 106 1.33 0.84 10.74
CA SER A 106 2.73 0.38 10.81
C SER A 106 2.79 -1.14 10.88
N TYR A 107 1.86 -1.78 11.59
CA TYR A 107 1.83 -3.22 11.73
C TYR A 107 1.45 -3.91 10.43
N MET A 108 0.27 -3.61 9.88
CA MET A 108 -0.22 -4.25 8.66
C MET A 108 -1.20 -3.37 7.89
N ARG A 109 -0.89 -3.08 6.64
CA ARG A 109 -1.72 -2.23 5.78
C ARG A 109 -1.66 -2.64 4.32
N SER A 110 -2.55 -2.06 3.53
CA SER A 110 -2.40 -2.00 2.08
C SER A 110 -1.57 -0.78 1.66
N CYS A 111 -0.58 -1.03 0.80
CA CYS A 111 0.11 -0.02 0.00
C CYS A 111 -0.20 -0.32 -1.47
N TYR A 112 -1.04 0.51 -2.06
CA TYR A 112 -1.59 0.38 -3.40
C TYR A 112 -2.18 -0.99 -3.73
N GLY A 113 -2.81 -1.62 -2.74
CA GLY A 113 -3.44 -2.93 -2.87
C GLY A 113 -2.53 -4.12 -2.63
N HIS A 114 -1.23 -3.92 -2.37
CA HIS A 114 -0.34 -4.98 -1.89
C HIS A 114 -0.03 -4.81 -0.39
N LEU A 115 0.41 -5.90 0.25
CA LEU A 115 0.72 -5.93 1.67
C LEU A 115 1.94 -5.04 1.99
N ALA A 116 1.85 -4.29 3.09
CA ALA A 116 2.87 -3.37 3.59
C ALA A 116 2.80 -3.25 5.13
N GLY A 117 3.68 -2.44 5.70
CA GLY A 117 3.98 -2.39 7.13
C GLY A 117 4.92 -3.52 7.54
N LYS A 118 5.12 -3.66 8.84
CA LYS A 118 5.91 -4.73 9.47
C LYS A 118 5.55 -6.10 8.89
N MET A 119 4.26 -6.41 8.77
CA MET A 119 3.79 -7.68 8.22
C MET A 119 4.06 -7.83 6.72
N GLY A 120 4.04 -6.75 5.93
CA GLY A 120 4.36 -6.83 4.49
C GLY A 120 5.85 -7.04 4.23
N VAL A 121 6.71 -6.42 5.04
CA VAL A 121 8.15 -6.65 5.03
C VAL A 121 8.46 -8.07 5.48
N TRP A 122 7.94 -8.50 6.64
CA TRP A 122 8.17 -9.85 7.14
C TRP A 122 7.65 -10.92 6.17
N PHE A 123 6.48 -10.72 5.57
CA PHE A 123 5.97 -11.60 4.53
C PHE A 123 6.93 -11.70 3.35
N THR A 124 7.54 -10.58 2.91
CA THR A 124 8.54 -10.59 1.83
C THR A 124 9.81 -11.32 2.24
N GLU A 125 10.31 -11.06 3.46
CA GLU A 125 11.47 -11.75 4.03
C GLU A 125 11.22 -13.27 4.08
N SER A 126 10.04 -13.71 4.54
CA SER A 126 9.69 -15.12 4.57
C SER A 126 9.56 -15.76 3.18
N LEU A 127 9.10 -15.03 2.16
CA LEU A 127 9.15 -15.53 0.78
C LEU A 127 10.59 -15.76 0.30
N LEU A 128 11.56 -14.95 0.74
CA LEU A 128 12.98 -15.10 0.42
C LEU A 128 13.59 -16.27 1.21
N GLU A 129 13.31 -16.37 2.50
CA GLU A 129 13.82 -17.43 3.39
C GLU A 129 13.35 -18.82 2.96
N ASN A 130 12.11 -18.95 2.49
CA ASN A 130 11.58 -20.20 1.94
C ASN A 130 12.03 -20.46 0.49
N GLY A 131 12.83 -19.58 -0.09
CA GLY A 131 13.31 -19.72 -1.47
C GLY A 131 12.21 -19.57 -2.52
N TYR A 132 11.05 -18.98 -2.19
CA TYR A 132 9.98 -18.70 -3.15
C TYR A 132 10.32 -17.52 -4.07
N LEU A 133 11.13 -16.59 -3.56
CA LEU A 133 11.68 -15.48 -4.30
C LEU A 133 13.20 -15.52 -4.27
N LYS A 134 13.82 -15.03 -5.34
CA LYS A 134 15.24 -14.70 -5.39
C LYS A 134 15.40 -13.19 -5.51
N GLU A 135 16.24 -12.62 -4.66
CA GLU A 135 16.53 -11.18 -4.66
C GLU A 135 17.64 -10.81 -5.66
N PHE A 136 17.40 -9.70 -6.36
CA PHE A 136 18.36 -8.94 -7.15
C PHE A 136 18.37 -7.50 -6.62
N GLU A 137 19.25 -6.64 -7.12
CA GLU A 137 19.43 -5.27 -6.62
C GLU A 137 18.11 -4.47 -6.62
N GLU A 138 17.42 -4.41 -7.75
CA GLU A 138 16.22 -3.58 -7.94
C GLU A 138 14.88 -4.35 -7.89
N TYR A 139 14.93 -5.68 -7.92
CA TYR A 139 13.74 -6.51 -8.07
C TYR A 139 13.92 -7.91 -7.47
N TYR A 140 12.81 -8.63 -7.37
CA TYR A 140 12.77 -10.06 -7.05
C TYR A 140 12.36 -10.87 -8.29
N ILE A 141 12.74 -12.14 -8.32
CA ILE A 141 12.27 -13.11 -9.31
C ILE A 141 11.61 -14.28 -8.61
N LEU A 142 10.49 -14.73 -9.17
CA LEU A 142 9.80 -15.93 -8.72
C LEU A 142 10.62 -17.18 -9.07
N THR A 143 10.91 -18.01 -8.09
CA THR A 143 11.65 -19.27 -8.26
C THR A 143 10.72 -20.40 -8.71
N GLN A 144 11.24 -21.61 -8.86
CA GLN A 144 10.38 -22.76 -9.18
C GLN A 144 9.52 -23.14 -7.96
N GLU A 145 10.12 -23.14 -6.78
CA GLU A 145 9.50 -23.36 -5.48
C GLU A 145 8.37 -22.35 -5.23
N GLY A 146 8.59 -21.07 -5.59
CA GLY A 146 7.56 -20.04 -5.49
C GLY A 146 6.37 -20.28 -6.43
N LYS A 147 6.60 -20.83 -7.63
CA LYS A 147 5.50 -21.21 -8.54
C LYS A 147 4.70 -22.37 -7.98
N ASP A 148 5.36 -23.33 -7.35
CA ASP A 148 4.71 -24.49 -6.75
C ASP A 148 3.94 -24.08 -5.49
N TRP A 149 4.47 -23.15 -4.69
CA TRP A 149 3.73 -22.49 -3.62
C TRP A 149 2.50 -21.74 -4.14
N PHE A 150 2.60 -20.98 -5.24
CA PHE A 150 1.44 -20.32 -5.85
C PHE A 150 0.34 -21.33 -6.21
N LYS A 151 0.69 -22.47 -6.83
CA LYS A 151 -0.28 -23.53 -7.13
C LYS A 151 -0.91 -24.09 -5.85
N LEU A 152 -0.10 -24.33 -4.82
CA LEU A 152 -0.55 -24.88 -3.53
C LEU A 152 -1.59 -23.99 -2.85
N ILE A 153 -1.41 -22.66 -2.88
CA ILE A 153 -2.37 -21.71 -2.30
C ILE A 153 -3.50 -21.35 -3.27
N GLY A 154 -3.56 -21.95 -4.46
CA GLY A 154 -4.56 -21.67 -5.49
C GLY A 154 -4.43 -20.29 -6.14
N LEU A 155 -3.22 -19.74 -6.19
CA LEU A 155 -2.90 -18.49 -6.88
C LEU A 155 -2.57 -18.76 -8.35
N GLU A 156 -3.51 -18.44 -9.23
CA GLU A 156 -3.31 -18.50 -10.68
C GLU A 156 -2.81 -17.16 -11.22
N ILE A 157 -1.64 -17.17 -11.84
CA ILE A 157 -1.12 -16.03 -12.60
C ILE A 157 -0.77 -16.48 -14.01
N GLU A 158 -0.91 -15.59 -14.99
CA GLU A 158 -0.47 -15.83 -16.36
C GLU A 158 1.00 -16.27 -16.39
N LYS A 159 1.31 -17.29 -17.20
CA LYS A 159 2.68 -17.79 -17.35
C LYS A 159 3.68 -16.70 -17.72
N SER A 160 3.23 -15.67 -18.45
CA SER A 160 4.02 -14.49 -18.82
C SER A 160 4.55 -13.71 -17.61
N MET A 161 3.91 -13.84 -16.42
CA MET A 161 4.33 -13.16 -15.19
C MET A 161 5.35 -13.95 -14.37
N TYR A 162 5.53 -15.24 -14.63
CA TYR A 162 6.49 -16.08 -13.89
C TYR A 162 7.95 -15.67 -14.11
N THR A 163 8.24 -14.99 -15.22
CA THR A 163 9.58 -14.52 -15.57
C THR A 163 9.73 -13.01 -15.41
N LYS A 164 8.66 -12.29 -15.05
CA LYS A 164 8.69 -10.84 -14.90
C LYS A 164 9.36 -10.44 -13.58
N PRO A 165 10.20 -9.39 -13.59
CA PRO A 165 10.67 -8.76 -12.37
C PRO A 165 9.52 -8.35 -11.46
N ILE A 166 9.61 -8.71 -10.18
CA ILE A 166 8.73 -8.25 -9.12
C ILE A 166 9.40 -7.03 -8.48
N PRO A 167 8.87 -5.81 -8.66
CA PRO A 167 9.53 -4.61 -8.15
C PRO A 167 9.68 -4.61 -6.63
N LYS A 168 10.77 -4.01 -6.16
CA LYS A 168 10.92 -3.59 -4.77
C LYS A 168 10.13 -2.32 -4.51
N HIS A 169 9.54 -2.24 -3.33
CA HIS A 169 8.87 -1.03 -2.87
C HIS A 169 9.28 -0.74 -1.42
N ILE A 170 9.70 0.49 -1.15
CA ILE A 170 10.22 0.88 0.16
C ILE A 170 9.05 1.11 1.12
N ASP A 171 9.07 0.44 2.27
CA ASP A 171 8.12 0.71 3.34
C ASP A 171 8.62 1.90 4.17
N TRP A 172 7.84 2.98 4.26
CA TRP A 172 8.27 4.14 5.04
C TRP A 172 8.29 3.90 6.56
N THR A 173 7.53 2.93 7.09
CA THR A 173 7.49 2.68 8.54
C THR A 173 8.66 1.81 8.96
N GLU A 174 8.98 0.80 8.14
CA GLU A 174 10.05 -0.15 8.43
C GLU A 174 11.40 0.23 7.81
N ARG A 175 11.40 1.16 6.84
CA ARG A 175 12.57 1.51 6.01
C ARG A 175 13.23 0.30 5.34
N LYS A 176 12.41 -0.69 4.98
CA LYS A 176 12.80 -1.94 4.33
C LYS A 176 11.97 -2.17 3.07
N TYR A 177 12.53 -2.91 2.12
CA TYR A 177 11.82 -3.26 0.89
C TYR A 177 10.82 -4.39 1.13
N HIS A 178 9.69 -4.30 0.45
CA HIS A 178 8.71 -5.38 0.32
C HIS A 178 8.31 -5.55 -1.15
N ILE A 179 7.65 -6.66 -1.49
CA ILE A 179 7.19 -6.89 -2.86
C ILE A 179 6.08 -5.92 -3.29
N ALA A 180 6.11 -5.53 -4.55
CA ALA A 180 5.08 -4.71 -5.19
C ALA A 180 4.73 -5.19 -6.60
N GLY A 181 3.90 -4.40 -7.29
CA GLY A 181 3.52 -4.64 -8.67
C GLY A 181 2.51 -5.78 -8.86
N PRO A 182 2.30 -6.23 -10.12
CA PRO A 182 1.18 -7.10 -10.48
C PRO A 182 1.15 -8.47 -9.77
N VAL A 183 2.31 -8.99 -9.38
CA VAL A 183 2.41 -10.25 -8.62
C VAL A 183 1.99 -10.03 -7.17
N ALA A 184 2.53 -9.01 -6.50
CA ALA A 184 2.16 -8.68 -5.12
C ALA A 184 0.66 -8.39 -4.99
N LEU A 185 0.06 -7.67 -5.95
CA LEU A 185 -1.39 -7.42 -5.98
C LEU A 185 -2.21 -8.71 -6.07
N ARG A 186 -1.75 -9.69 -6.86
CA ARG A 186 -2.44 -10.97 -7.02
C ARG A 186 -2.28 -11.85 -5.77
N ILE A 187 -1.10 -11.85 -5.15
CA ILE A 187 -0.89 -12.50 -3.86
C ILE A 187 -1.86 -11.92 -2.83
N THR A 188 -1.86 -10.59 -2.63
CA THR A 188 -2.73 -9.95 -1.63
C THR A 188 -4.21 -10.23 -1.88
N ARG A 189 -4.69 -10.21 -3.13
CA ARG A 189 -6.05 -10.64 -3.47
C ARG A 189 -6.34 -12.09 -3.11
N GLN A 190 -5.37 -12.99 -3.33
CA GLN A 190 -5.52 -14.39 -2.95
C GLN A 190 -5.59 -14.56 -1.43
N LEU A 191 -4.81 -13.80 -0.66
CA LEU A 191 -4.88 -13.80 0.81
C LEU A 191 -6.27 -13.41 1.31
N PHE A 192 -6.91 -12.41 0.68
CA PHE A 192 -8.31 -12.08 0.96
C PHE A 192 -9.27 -13.21 0.56
N LYS A 193 -9.12 -13.78 -0.64
CA LYS A 193 -9.97 -14.87 -1.15
C LYS A 193 -9.92 -16.11 -0.26
N LEU A 194 -8.76 -16.42 0.31
CA LEU A 194 -8.55 -17.52 1.24
C LEU A 194 -9.02 -17.20 2.67
N SER A 195 -9.44 -15.96 2.92
CA SER A 195 -9.77 -15.41 4.24
C SER A 195 -8.61 -15.48 5.22
N TRP A 196 -7.38 -15.32 4.74
CA TRP A 196 -6.19 -15.23 5.61
C TRP A 196 -6.06 -13.83 6.20
N ILE A 197 -6.53 -12.82 5.48
CA ILE A 197 -6.50 -11.42 5.90
C ILE A 197 -7.87 -10.77 5.63
N TYR A 198 -8.19 -9.71 6.36
CA TYR A 198 -9.39 -8.90 6.16
C TYR A 198 -9.11 -7.41 6.32
N GLU A 199 -10.00 -6.58 5.77
CA GLU A 199 -9.94 -5.14 5.91
C GLU A 199 -10.65 -4.73 7.20
N THR A 200 -10.05 -3.78 7.93
CA THR A 200 -10.69 -3.19 9.11
C THR A 200 -11.51 -1.96 8.73
N ASP A 201 -12.29 -1.43 9.68
CA ASP A 201 -12.99 -0.14 9.53
C ASP A 201 -12.03 1.06 9.40
N THR A 202 -10.75 0.87 9.74
CA THR A 202 -9.73 1.89 9.55
C THR A 202 -9.18 1.79 8.14
N ASN A 203 -9.37 2.85 7.32
CA ASN A 203 -8.91 2.86 5.94
C ASN A 203 -7.45 2.40 5.82
N ARG A 204 -7.22 1.51 4.84
CA ARG A 204 -5.96 0.84 4.54
C ARG A 204 -5.45 -0.20 5.55
N CYS A 205 -5.90 -0.20 6.80
CA CYS A 205 -5.46 -1.17 7.80
C CYS A 205 -6.03 -2.56 7.52
N LEU A 206 -5.17 -3.56 7.66
CA LEU A 206 -5.50 -4.98 7.47
C LEU A 206 -5.21 -5.74 8.75
N GLU A 207 -5.94 -6.83 8.99
CA GLU A 207 -5.70 -7.74 10.10
C GLU A 207 -5.69 -9.19 9.59
N ILE A 208 -5.00 -10.07 10.33
CA ILE A 208 -4.84 -11.50 10.00
C ILE A 208 -5.90 -12.30 10.76
N THR A 209 -6.60 -13.18 10.07
CA THR A 209 -7.57 -14.08 10.72
C THR A 209 -6.85 -15.21 11.44
N ARG A 210 -7.54 -15.94 12.35
CA ARG A 210 -6.98 -17.17 12.94
C ARG A 210 -6.48 -18.16 11.87
N LYS A 211 -7.28 -18.37 10.81
CA LYS A 211 -6.92 -19.21 9.66
C LYS A 211 -5.67 -18.68 8.94
N GLY A 212 -5.55 -17.36 8.82
CA GLY A 212 -4.38 -16.71 8.25
C GLY A 212 -3.12 -16.94 9.07
N LYS A 213 -3.19 -16.85 10.39
CA LYS A 213 -2.06 -17.14 11.30
C LYS A 213 -1.55 -18.57 11.10
N GLU A 214 -2.45 -19.56 11.16
CA GLU A 214 -2.12 -20.97 10.94
C GLU A 214 -1.49 -21.20 9.55
N ALA A 215 -1.99 -20.51 8.51
CA ALA A 215 -1.45 -20.63 7.17
C ALA A 215 -0.09 -19.94 7.00
N PHE A 216 0.10 -18.78 7.62
CA PHE A 216 1.35 -18.02 7.60
C PHE A 216 2.45 -18.82 8.31
N GLU A 217 2.15 -19.41 9.46
CA GLU A 217 3.06 -20.32 10.16
C GLU A 217 3.38 -21.55 9.28
N LYS A 218 2.35 -22.24 8.77
CA LYS A 218 2.52 -23.48 7.99
C LYS A 218 3.30 -23.29 6.70
N TYR A 219 3.04 -22.22 5.94
CA TYR A 219 3.56 -22.08 4.57
C TYR A 219 4.73 -21.09 4.46
N LEU A 220 4.90 -20.20 5.44
CA LEU A 220 5.90 -19.14 5.43
C LEU A 220 6.81 -19.18 6.66
N GLY A 221 6.53 -20.02 7.67
CA GLY A 221 7.28 -20.05 8.93
C GLY A 221 7.07 -18.80 9.79
N MET A 222 5.99 -18.04 9.54
CA MET A 222 5.70 -16.80 10.25
C MET A 222 4.83 -17.06 11.48
N ASP A 223 5.43 -17.03 12.67
CA ASP A 223 4.71 -17.16 13.95
C ASP A 223 4.10 -15.82 14.39
N VAL A 224 2.87 -15.56 13.91
CA VAL A 224 2.15 -14.32 14.21
C VAL A 224 1.46 -14.43 15.58
N CYS A 225 2.25 -14.24 16.64
CA CYS A 225 1.76 -14.09 18.01
C CYS A 225 0.88 -12.84 18.20
N GLU A 226 0.00 -12.88 19.20
CA GLU A 226 -0.87 -11.77 19.62
C GLU A 226 -0.13 -10.65 20.35
#